data_AF-A0A2N2G3D5-F1
#
_entry.id   AF-A0A2N2G3D5-F1
#
_cell.length_a   1.000
_cell.length_b   1.000
_cell.length_c   1.000
_cell.angle_alpha   90.00
_cell.angle_beta   90.00
_cell.angle_gamma   90.00
#
_symmetry.space_group_name_H-M   'P 1'
#
loop_
_entity.id
_entity.type
_entity.pdbx_description
1 polymer ?
#
loop_
_entity_poly.entity_id
_entity_poly.type
_entity_poly.pdbx_seq_one_letter_code
_entity_poly.pdbx_strand_id
1 'polypeptide(L)'
;MKIIIGLVLVLCSVFANSLQVTVSILPQVYFVEKIAQDRVKINVMVQPGFSPATYEPKTSQMKELTHSSVYFSIGVPFEDVWLERFKSANKSLNIVDTTKGIAKLEMAEHHHEDEHDAKHEEHKHEEEAHRDHDDEHEHEGLDPHVWLDPILVKQQAKIIYETLAQLDASNALFYQNNYEKFIAELDALYLEIKTILAPVKHKAFMVFHPSWGYFAQRFDLEQIAVEVSGKEPKPNQLVTLIQEAKKEKLQETKAFEKTLDDLKNNLLVEFWMKKQFDATPVTQQEIEAYYHKNIDEFKQSFQIKARHIVVETSAQAQAIIDELNATKTDIQKKFIALANEKSLEPTANTRGGDLGWFKQGDMLEEFWQEAFAIEPNGYSKKPLQTPFGYHVLFVDGKKPAFTIKLEQVHTTIKNKLQMQRFQQRVDETIKNIKKNSQITVIK
;
A
#
# COMPACT_ATOMS: atom_id res chain seq x y z
N MET A 1 -31.69 10.58 57.40
CA MET A 1 -32.20 11.03 56.10
C MET A 1 -31.04 10.99 55.11
N LYS A 2 -31.26 10.36 53.95
CA LYS A 2 -30.28 10.06 52.88
C LYS A 2 -29.61 11.37 52.38
N ILE A 3 -28.41 11.35 51.81
CA ILE A 3 -28.21 11.23 50.34
C ILE A 3 -26.77 10.77 50.08
N ILE A 4 -26.62 9.60 49.45
CA ILE A 4 -25.37 9.15 48.83
C ILE A 4 -25.50 9.50 47.34
N ILE A 5 -24.67 10.42 46.86
CA ILE A 5 -24.55 10.76 45.44
C ILE A 5 -23.57 9.77 44.83
N GLY A 6 -24.10 8.73 44.17
CA GLY A 6 -23.31 7.83 43.34
C GLY A 6 -23.02 8.50 42.00
N LEU A 7 -21.77 8.89 41.76
CA LEU A 7 -21.29 9.34 40.46
C LEU A 7 -21.05 8.09 39.58
N VAL A 8 -22.01 7.78 38.72
CA VAL A 8 -21.86 6.74 37.70
C VAL A 8 -21.01 7.32 36.57
N LEU A 9 -19.71 7.02 36.59
CA LEU A 9 -18.82 7.22 35.46
C LEU A 9 -19.15 6.16 34.39
N VAL A 10 -19.97 6.55 33.42
CA VAL A 10 -20.15 5.80 32.17
C VAL A 10 -18.85 5.92 31.39
N LEU A 11 -17.97 4.94 31.54
CA LEU A 11 -16.87 4.69 30.60
C LEU A 11 -17.49 4.26 29.27
N CYS A 12 -17.83 5.24 28.45
CA CYS A 12 -18.17 5.02 27.06
C CYS A 12 -16.86 4.67 26.35
N SER A 13 -16.54 3.38 26.29
CA SER A 13 -15.55 2.85 25.36
C SER A 13 -16.06 3.15 23.96
N VAL A 14 -15.67 4.29 23.40
CA VAL A 14 -15.87 4.57 21.98
C VAL A 14 -14.99 3.57 21.25
N PHE A 15 -15.56 2.45 20.85
CA PHE A 15 -15.00 1.65 19.76
C PHE A 15 -14.97 2.59 18.57
N ALA A 16 -13.83 3.22 18.31
CA ALA A 16 -13.61 3.91 17.06
C ALA A 16 -13.74 2.85 15.97
N ASN A 17 -14.85 2.85 15.24
CA ASN A 17 -15.02 2.00 14.07
C ASN A 17 -13.82 2.26 13.15
N SER A 18 -13.07 1.22 12.80
CA SER A 18 -11.96 1.37 11.87
C SER A 18 -12.48 1.96 10.55
N LEU A 19 -11.78 2.95 10.03
CA LEU A 19 -12.15 3.62 8.78
C LEU A 19 -12.24 2.56 7.67
N GLN A 20 -13.39 2.45 7.01
CA GLN A 20 -13.58 1.47 5.95
C GLN A 20 -13.33 2.11 4.58
N VAL A 21 -12.45 1.48 3.81
CA VAL A 21 -11.97 1.91 2.50
C VAL A 21 -12.37 0.85 1.49
N THR A 22 -12.92 1.27 0.34
CA THR A 22 -13.10 0.38 -0.80
C THR A 22 -12.09 0.71 -1.90
N VAL A 23 -11.60 -0.33 -2.59
CA VAL A 23 -10.76 -0.20 -3.78
C VAL A 23 -11.27 -1.12 -4.90
N SER A 24 -10.90 -0.80 -6.14
CA SER A 24 -11.31 -1.58 -7.31
C SER A 24 -10.57 -2.91 -7.40
N ILE A 25 -9.23 -2.89 -7.29
CA ILE A 25 -8.37 -4.04 -7.62
C ILE A 25 -7.28 -4.28 -6.57
N LEU A 26 -6.66 -5.47 -6.60
CA LEU A 26 -5.65 -5.90 -5.62
C LEU A 26 -4.40 -5.01 -5.52
N PRO A 27 -3.83 -4.43 -6.60
CA PRO A 27 -2.72 -3.48 -6.46
C PRO A 27 -3.03 -2.33 -5.48
N GLN A 28 -4.25 -1.81 -5.51
CA GLN A 28 -4.65 -0.74 -4.60
C GLN A 28 -4.77 -1.23 -3.15
N VAL A 29 -5.15 -2.50 -2.91
CA VAL A 29 -5.11 -3.09 -1.56
C VAL A 29 -3.71 -3.00 -0.99
N TYR A 30 -2.69 -3.40 -1.76
CA TYR A 30 -1.30 -3.32 -1.33
C TYR A 30 -0.88 -1.88 -1.01
N PHE A 31 -1.27 -0.90 -1.83
CA PHE A 31 -0.94 0.51 -1.59
C PHE A 31 -1.57 1.03 -0.31
N VAL A 32 -2.86 0.73 -0.10
CA VAL A 32 -3.58 1.13 1.12
C VAL A 32 -2.99 0.43 2.34
N GLU A 33 -2.68 -0.86 2.28
CA GLU A 33 -2.04 -1.59 3.38
C GLU A 33 -0.67 -1.04 3.74
N LYS A 34 0.15 -0.69 2.73
CA LYS A 34 1.47 -0.07 2.94
C LYS A 34 1.38 1.23 3.71
N ILE A 35 0.33 2.02 3.51
CA ILE A 35 0.13 3.31 4.16
C ILE A 35 -0.59 3.15 5.50
N ALA A 36 -1.67 2.38 5.54
CA ALA A 36 -2.65 2.41 6.60
C ALA A 36 -2.66 1.17 7.52
N GLN A 37 -2.08 0.05 7.07
CA GLN A 37 -1.96 -1.18 7.85
C GLN A 37 -3.27 -1.55 8.56
N ASP A 38 -3.25 -1.74 9.88
CA ASP A 38 -4.38 -2.15 10.71
C ASP A 38 -5.37 -1.02 11.06
N ARG A 39 -5.12 0.21 10.59
CA ARG A 39 -5.96 1.38 10.90
C ARG A 39 -7.22 1.46 10.04
N VAL A 40 -7.23 0.77 8.91
CA VAL A 40 -8.36 0.75 7.97
C VAL A 40 -8.83 -0.68 7.73
N LYS A 41 -10.13 -0.85 7.49
CA LYS A 41 -10.67 -2.08 6.91
C LYS A 41 -10.77 -1.89 5.40
N ILE A 42 -10.18 -2.79 4.63
CA ILE A 42 -10.17 -2.71 3.16
C ILE A 42 -11.21 -3.68 2.59
N ASN A 43 -12.11 -3.17 1.76
CA ASN A 43 -13.01 -3.94 0.91
C ASN A 43 -12.52 -3.85 -0.55
N VAL A 44 -12.21 -4.97 -1.19
CA VAL A 44 -11.80 -5.00 -2.59
C VAL A 44 -12.93 -5.51 -3.46
N MET A 45 -13.18 -4.81 -4.57
CA MET A 45 -14.22 -5.19 -5.51
C MET A 45 -13.79 -6.39 -6.36
N VAL A 46 -12.84 -6.22 -7.27
CA VAL A 46 -12.37 -7.33 -8.11
C VAL A 46 -11.48 -8.26 -7.29
N GLN A 47 -12.01 -9.44 -6.99
CA GLN A 47 -11.35 -10.44 -6.15
C GLN A 47 -10.19 -11.16 -6.87
N PRO A 48 -9.26 -11.81 -6.14
CA PRO A 48 -8.17 -12.57 -6.74
C PRO A 48 -8.65 -13.61 -7.76
N GLY A 49 -8.02 -13.64 -8.93
CA GLY A 49 -8.32 -14.57 -10.02
C GLY A 49 -9.48 -14.15 -10.92
N PHE A 50 -10.08 -12.98 -10.72
CA PHE A 50 -11.15 -12.45 -11.57
C PHE A 50 -10.66 -11.29 -12.45
N SER A 51 -11.24 -11.17 -13.65
CA SER A 51 -10.95 -10.08 -14.58
C SER A 51 -11.80 -8.84 -14.27
N PRO A 52 -11.22 -7.63 -14.17
CA PRO A 52 -11.97 -6.39 -14.02
C PRO A 52 -12.98 -6.13 -15.15
N ALA A 53 -12.72 -6.65 -16.36
CA ALA A 53 -13.59 -6.40 -17.52
C ALA A 53 -14.96 -7.08 -17.41
N THR A 54 -15.07 -8.17 -16.65
CA THR A 54 -16.29 -9.00 -16.58
C THR A 54 -16.83 -9.16 -15.15
N TYR A 55 -16.22 -8.47 -14.18
CA TYR A 55 -16.53 -8.69 -12.78
C TYR A 55 -17.85 -8.06 -12.35
N GLU A 56 -18.68 -8.85 -11.66
CA GLU A 56 -19.86 -8.38 -10.95
C GLU A 56 -19.65 -8.50 -9.42
N PRO A 57 -19.83 -7.42 -8.64
CA PRO A 57 -19.68 -7.46 -7.19
C PRO A 57 -20.74 -8.31 -6.51
N LYS A 58 -20.32 -9.07 -5.49
CA LYS A 58 -21.23 -9.83 -4.63
C LYS A 58 -22.04 -8.89 -3.73
N THR A 59 -23.24 -9.32 -3.35
CA THR A 59 -24.10 -8.60 -2.40
C THR A 59 -23.39 -8.27 -1.08
N SER A 60 -22.49 -9.14 -0.61
CA SER A 60 -21.67 -8.88 0.58
C SER A 60 -20.71 -7.70 0.41
N GLN A 61 -20.06 -7.58 -0.76
CA GLN A 61 -19.16 -6.47 -1.08
C GLN A 61 -19.93 -5.16 -1.22
N MET A 62 -21.12 -5.22 -1.82
CA MET A 62 -22.03 -4.07 -1.90
C MET A 62 -22.50 -3.62 -0.51
N LYS A 63 -22.76 -4.56 0.41
CA LYS A 63 -23.05 -4.24 1.81
C LYS A 63 -21.85 -3.62 2.53
N GLU A 64 -20.64 -4.07 2.27
CA GLU A 64 -19.44 -3.45 2.84
C GLU A 64 -19.16 -2.06 2.27
N LEU A 65 -19.48 -1.83 0.99
CA LEU A 65 -19.36 -0.54 0.34
C LEU A 65 -20.26 0.54 0.98
N THR A 66 -21.47 0.19 1.45
CA THR A 66 -22.35 1.16 2.12
C THR A 66 -21.81 1.65 3.46
N HIS A 67 -20.87 0.92 4.05
CA HIS A 67 -20.15 1.32 5.26
C HIS A 67 -18.81 2.01 4.96
N SER A 68 -18.38 2.05 3.70
CA SER A 68 -17.12 2.68 3.30
C SER A 68 -17.24 4.20 3.26
N SER A 69 -16.21 4.88 3.77
CA SER A 69 -16.12 6.33 3.75
C SER A 69 -15.49 6.84 2.44
N VAL A 70 -14.62 6.04 1.83
CA VAL A 70 -13.92 6.38 0.59
C VAL A 70 -13.83 5.18 -0.34
N TYR A 71 -13.90 5.45 -1.64
CA TYR A 71 -13.58 4.56 -2.73
C TYR A 71 -12.38 5.12 -3.49
N PHE A 72 -11.29 4.37 -3.59
CA PHE A 72 -10.17 4.74 -4.45
C PHE A 72 -10.36 4.10 -5.83
N SER A 73 -10.57 4.93 -6.86
CA SER A 73 -10.67 4.53 -8.26
C SER A 73 -9.32 4.63 -8.96
N ILE A 74 -9.09 3.80 -9.97
CA ILE A 74 -7.83 3.72 -10.74
C ILE A 74 -8.06 3.77 -12.27
N GLY A 75 -9.32 3.82 -12.70
CA GLY A 75 -9.75 3.93 -14.09
C GLY A 75 -9.74 2.61 -14.86
N VAL A 76 -9.92 1.46 -14.18
CA VAL A 76 -10.11 0.17 -14.87
C VAL A 76 -11.53 0.04 -15.44
N PRO A 77 -11.76 -0.76 -16.51
CA PRO A 77 -13.09 -0.88 -17.15
C PRO A 77 -14.24 -1.26 -16.20
N PHE A 78 -13.92 -1.98 -15.12
CA PHE A 78 -14.86 -2.27 -14.04
C PHE A 78 -15.57 -1.01 -13.51
N GLU A 79 -14.82 0.08 -13.37
CA GLU A 79 -15.29 1.33 -12.78
C GLU A 79 -16.30 2.07 -13.66
N ASP A 80 -16.13 1.99 -14.98
CA ASP A 80 -17.00 2.65 -15.96
C ASP A 80 -18.46 2.16 -15.84
N VAL A 81 -18.63 0.89 -15.47
CA VAL A 81 -19.95 0.26 -15.29
C VAL A 81 -20.52 0.50 -13.88
N TRP A 82 -19.66 0.51 -12.86
CA TRP A 82 -20.10 0.35 -11.47
C TRP A 82 -20.03 1.61 -10.60
N LEU A 83 -19.20 2.61 -10.91
CA LEU A 83 -19.03 3.79 -10.04
C LEU A 83 -20.32 4.57 -9.81
N GLU A 84 -21.14 4.76 -10.85
CA GLU A 84 -22.43 5.46 -10.70
C GLU A 84 -23.43 4.69 -9.83
N ARG A 85 -23.40 3.35 -9.89
CA ARG A 85 -24.21 2.48 -9.03
C ARG A 85 -23.73 2.55 -7.58
N PHE A 86 -22.42 2.63 -7.35
CA PHE A 86 -21.82 2.76 -6.03
C PHE A 86 -22.18 4.09 -5.36
N LYS A 87 -22.07 5.18 -6.12
CA LYS A 87 -22.47 6.52 -5.68
C LYS A 87 -23.98 6.59 -5.35
N SER A 88 -24.80 5.89 -6.13
CA SER A 88 -26.24 5.78 -5.86
C SER A 88 -26.55 4.97 -4.60
N ALA A 89 -25.81 3.89 -4.34
CA ALA A 89 -25.97 3.03 -3.17
C ALA A 89 -25.45 3.67 -1.87
N ASN A 90 -24.42 4.52 -1.95
CA ASN A 90 -23.86 5.26 -0.83
C ASN A 90 -23.59 6.72 -1.24
N LYS A 91 -24.55 7.61 -1.00
CA LYS A 91 -24.47 9.02 -1.37
C LYS A 91 -23.38 9.80 -0.63
N SER A 92 -22.92 9.29 0.52
CA SER A 92 -21.83 9.87 1.31
C SER A 92 -20.44 9.33 0.93
N LEU A 93 -20.36 8.38 0.00
CA LEU A 93 -19.10 7.79 -0.44
C LEU A 93 -18.25 8.83 -1.17
N ASN A 94 -17.06 9.10 -0.63
CA ASN A 94 -16.07 9.92 -1.32
C ASN A 94 -15.36 9.07 -2.37
N ILE A 95 -15.53 9.36 -3.67
CA ILE A 95 -14.82 8.66 -4.74
C ILE A 95 -13.59 9.48 -5.12
N VAL A 96 -12.41 8.88 -4.99
CA VAL A 96 -11.11 9.54 -5.21
C VAL A 96 -10.33 8.80 -6.29
N ASP A 97 -10.12 9.47 -7.42
CA ASP A 97 -9.28 8.99 -8.51
C ASP A 97 -7.80 9.09 -8.16
N THR A 98 -7.15 7.93 -7.98
CA THR A 98 -5.72 7.86 -7.67
C THR A 98 -4.83 8.13 -8.88
N THR A 99 -5.40 8.18 -10.10
CA THR A 99 -4.66 8.52 -11.32
C THR A 99 -4.65 10.01 -11.64
N LYS A 100 -5.32 10.83 -10.82
CA LYS A 100 -5.37 12.28 -11.01
C LYS A 100 -3.97 12.89 -11.10
N GLY A 101 -3.69 13.54 -12.24
CA GLY A 101 -2.40 14.18 -12.51
C GLY A 101 -1.40 13.29 -13.28
N ILE A 102 -1.74 12.03 -13.52
CA ILE A 102 -0.97 11.15 -14.41
C ILE A 102 -1.43 11.41 -15.85
N ALA A 103 -0.49 11.78 -16.73
CA ALA A 103 -0.73 11.78 -18.16
C ALA A 103 -0.83 10.32 -18.63
N LYS A 104 -2.03 9.86 -18.96
CA LYS A 104 -2.25 8.49 -19.38
C LYS A 104 -1.77 8.26 -20.81
N LEU A 105 -1.22 7.07 -21.06
CA LEU A 105 -0.88 6.60 -22.39
C LEU A 105 -2.16 6.13 -23.11
N GLU A 106 -2.12 6.16 -24.43
CA GLU A 106 -3.08 5.41 -25.24
C GLU A 106 -2.75 3.91 -25.14
N MET A 107 -3.79 3.07 -25.19
CA MET A 107 -3.58 1.63 -25.29
C MET A 107 -2.88 1.29 -26.60
N ALA A 108 -1.83 0.48 -26.55
CA ALA A 108 -1.11 0.07 -27.75
C ALA A 108 -2.02 -0.77 -28.68
N GLU A 109 -2.27 -0.29 -29.90
CA GLU A 109 -3.02 -0.99 -30.93
C GLU A 109 -2.11 -1.82 -31.86
N HIS A 110 -2.67 -2.89 -32.45
CA HIS A 110 -2.09 -3.54 -33.62
C HIS A 110 -2.69 -2.92 -34.87
N HIS A 111 -1.94 -2.07 -35.58
CA HIS A 111 -2.30 -1.70 -36.95
C HIS A 111 -1.97 -2.86 -37.89
N HIS A 112 -3.00 -3.53 -38.39
CA HIS A 112 -2.89 -4.29 -39.63
C HIS A 112 -2.89 -3.28 -40.79
N GLU A 113 -1.74 -3.08 -41.44
CA GLU A 113 -1.71 -2.50 -42.79
C GLU A 113 -2.38 -3.51 -43.73
N ASP A 114 -3.68 -3.35 -43.97
CA ASP A 114 -4.35 -4.03 -45.07
C ASP A 114 -3.88 -3.39 -46.38
N GLU A 115 -2.97 -4.09 -47.07
CA GLU A 115 -2.68 -3.86 -48.49
C GLU A 115 -3.98 -4.01 -49.28
N HIS A 116 -4.60 -2.88 -49.63
CA HIS A 116 -5.74 -2.83 -50.54
C HIS A 116 -5.32 -3.28 -51.94
N ASP A 117 -5.57 -4.56 -52.24
CA ASP A 117 -5.50 -5.07 -53.61
C ASP A 117 -6.75 -4.59 -54.38
N ALA A 118 -6.53 -3.61 -55.26
CA ALA A 118 -7.57 -2.99 -56.07
C ALA A 118 -8.00 -3.94 -57.19
N LYS A 119 -9.20 -4.52 -57.08
CA LYS A 119 -9.98 -4.96 -58.25
C LYS A 119 -11.44 -4.56 -58.14
N HIS A 120 -11.79 -3.62 -59.01
CA HIS A 120 -13.15 -3.31 -59.44
C HIS A 120 -13.87 -4.57 -59.93
N GLU A 121 -15.16 -4.72 -59.60
CA GLU A 121 -16.22 -4.89 -60.59
C GLU A 121 -17.54 -4.32 -60.05
N GLU A 122 -18.26 -3.64 -60.95
CA GLU A 122 -19.55 -2.98 -60.73
C GLU A 122 -20.68 -4.00 -60.58
N HIS A 123 -21.65 -3.76 -59.69
CA HIS A 123 -23.07 -3.99 -60.01
C HIS A 123 -23.98 -3.09 -59.17
N LYS A 124 -24.89 -2.40 -59.86
CA LYS A 124 -26.03 -1.65 -59.32
C LYS A 124 -27.17 -2.62 -58.97
N HIS A 125 -27.84 -2.42 -57.83
CA HIS A 125 -29.24 -1.97 -57.74
C HIS A 125 -29.84 -2.15 -56.33
N GLU A 126 -30.69 -1.16 -56.00
CA GLU A 126 -31.94 -1.21 -55.21
C GLU A 126 -31.93 -0.96 -53.69
N GLU A 127 -32.84 -0.05 -53.32
CA GLU A 127 -33.27 0.33 -51.99
C GLU A 127 -33.87 -0.86 -51.25
N GLU A 128 -33.46 -1.10 -50.00
CA GLU A 128 -34.38 -1.46 -48.92
C GLU A 128 -33.81 -1.03 -47.57
N ALA A 129 -34.72 -0.59 -46.72
CA ALA A 129 -34.46 -0.01 -45.42
C ALA A 129 -33.99 -1.07 -44.42
N HIS A 130 -32.73 -0.97 -44.00
CA HIS A 130 -32.30 -1.41 -42.68
C HIS A 130 -31.53 -0.27 -42.01
N ARG A 131 -32.14 0.26 -40.94
CA ARG A 131 -31.43 1.02 -39.92
C ARG A 131 -30.55 0.02 -39.19
N ASP A 132 -29.36 -0.23 -39.72
CA ASP A 132 -28.26 -0.69 -38.87
C ASP A 132 -27.90 0.48 -37.97
N HIS A 133 -28.20 0.30 -36.69
CA HIS A 133 -27.48 1.01 -35.65
C HIS A 133 -26.06 0.42 -35.66
N ASP A 134 -25.18 1.04 -36.43
CA ASP A 134 -23.74 1.01 -36.16
C ASP A 134 -23.54 1.71 -34.81
N ASP A 135 -23.79 0.99 -33.72
CA ASP A 135 -23.14 1.24 -32.45
C ASP A 135 -21.73 0.63 -32.55
N GLU A 136 -20.91 1.20 -33.43
CA GLU A 136 -19.46 1.14 -33.31
C GLU A 136 -19.08 1.95 -32.06
N HIS A 137 -19.23 1.31 -30.90
CA HIS A 137 -18.48 1.72 -29.71
C HIS A 137 -17.02 1.28 -29.90
N GLU A 138 -16.28 2.05 -30.70
CA GLU A 138 -14.82 2.16 -30.60
C GLU A 138 -14.50 2.62 -29.17
N HIS A 139 -14.07 1.70 -28.32
CA HIS A 139 -13.47 2.05 -27.05
C HIS A 139 -11.99 2.37 -27.28
N GLU A 140 -11.70 3.53 -27.86
CA GLU A 140 -10.39 4.18 -27.76
C GLU A 140 -10.15 4.53 -26.28
N GLY A 141 -9.60 3.58 -25.52
CA GLY A 141 -9.38 3.71 -24.09
C GLY A 141 -7.97 4.18 -23.75
N LEU A 142 -7.84 5.11 -22.82
CA LEU A 142 -6.57 5.41 -22.15
C LEU A 142 -6.12 4.21 -21.29
N ASP A 143 -4.84 3.88 -21.35
CA ASP A 143 -4.25 2.74 -20.64
C ASP A 143 -4.40 2.90 -19.11
N PRO A 144 -5.13 1.99 -18.43
CA PRO A 144 -5.33 2.07 -16.98
C PRO A 144 -4.16 1.52 -16.16
N HIS A 145 -3.18 0.83 -16.76
CA HIS A 145 -2.17 0.02 -16.08
C HIS A 145 -1.02 0.83 -15.43
N VAL A 146 -1.34 2.03 -14.94
CA VAL A 146 -0.39 2.97 -14.31
C VAL A 146 0.35 2.37 -13.11
N TRP A 147 -0.22 1.35 -12.46
CA TRP A 147 0.39 0.71 -11.29
C TRP A 147 1.63 -0.14 -11.61
N LEU A 148 1.90 -0.40 -12.89
CA LEU A 148 3.10 -1.12 -13.32
C LEU A 148 4.34 -0.22 -13.47
N ASP A 149 4.21 1.10 -13.29
CA ASP A 149 5.34 2.01 -13.14
C ASP A 149 5.50 2.43 -11.66
N PRO A 150 6.59 2.01 -10.97
CA PRO A 150 6.85 2.38 -9.59
C PRO A 150 6.79 3.90 -9.32
N ILE A 151 7.16 4.73 -10.29
CA ILE A 151 7.13 6.20 -10.15
C ILE A 151 5.68 6.72 -10.19
N LEU A 152 4.80 6.11 -10.97
CA LEU A 152 3.38 6.46 -10.97
C LEU A 152 2.68 5.94 -9.71
N VAL A 153 3.08 4.77 -9.19
CA VAL A 153 2.62 4.29 -7.88
C VAL A 153 2.92 5.29 -6.76
N LYS A 154 4.07 6.00 -6.80
CA LYS A 154 4.36 7.07 -5.82
C LYS A 154 3.28 8.18 -5.84
N GLN A 155 2.77 8.54 -7.01
CA GLN A 155 1.71 9.55 -7.14
C GLN A 155 0.38 9.03 -6.60
N GLN A 156 0.02 7.79 -6.93
CA GLN A 156 -1.18 7.13 -6.39
C GLN A 156 -1.12 7.02 -4.86
N ALA A 157 0.03 6.60 -4.32
CA ALA A 157 0.27 6.47 -2.90
C ALA A 157 0.12 7.82 -2.18
N LYS A 158 0.56 8.92 -2.79
CA LYS A 158 0.41 10.27 -2.21
C LYS A 158 -1.07 10.64 -2.05
N ILE A 159 -1.87 10.45 -3.09
CA ILE A 159 -3.31 10.73 -3.06
C ILE A 159 -4.01 9.89 -2.00
N ILE A 160 -3.69 8.59 -1.93
CA ILE A 160 -4.24 7.68 -0.91
C ILE A 160 -3.87 8.18 0.49
N TYR A 161 -2.60 8.46 0.75
CA TYR A 161 -2.13 8.97 2.04
C TYR A 161 -2.83 10.27 2.43
N GLU A 162 -2.86 11.28 1.55
CA GLU A 162 -3.45 12.58 1.84
C GLU A 162 -4.94 12.45 2.15
N THR A 163 -5.64 11.58 1.41
CA THR A 163 -7.07 11.30 1.63
C THR A 163 -7.31 10.62 2.98
N LEU A 164 -6.53 9.61 3.32
CA LEU A 164 -6.66 8.91 4.61
C LEU A 164 -6.33 9.83 5.79
N ALA A 165 -5.30 10.67 5.66
CA ALA A 165 -4.94 11.67 6.67
C ALA A 165 -6.03 12.73 6.87
N GLN A 166 -6.80 13.07 5.83
CA GLN A 166 -7.95 13.96 5.94
C GLN A 166 -9.16 13.30 6.61
N LEU A 167 -9.46 12.05 6.26
CA LEU A 167 -10.61 11.31 6.80
C LEU A 167 -10.39 10.84 8.24
N ASP A 168 -9.14 10.60 8.62
CA ASP A 168 -8.74 10.15 9.95
C ASP A 168 -7.51 10.93 10.43
N ALA A 169 -7.77 12.20 10.75
CA ALA A 169 -6.75 13.14 11.23
C ALA A 169 -6.01 12.66 12.48
N SER A 170 -6.64 11.79 13.29
CA SER A 170 -6.03 11.22 14.50
C SER A 170 -4.84 10.30 14.17
N ASN A 171 -4.84 9.67 12.99
CA ASN A 171 -3.78 8.79 12.50
C ASN A 171 -2.96 9.41 11.35
N ALA A 172 -3.12 10.70 11.05
CA ALA A 172 -2.44 11.36 9.93
C ALA A 172 -0.91 11.17 9.93
N LEU A 173 -0.26 11.32 11.09
CA LEU A 173 1.20 11.09 11.22
C LEU A 173 1.59 9.63 11.00
N PHE A 174 0.72 8.68 11.37
CA PHE A 174 0.97 7.26 11.12
C PHE A 174 0.96 6.98 9.61
N TYR A 175 -0.05 7.48 8.89
CA TYR A 175 -0.13 7.36 7.44
C TYR A 175 1.05 8.03 6.74
N GLN A 176 1.46 9.23 7.19
CA GLN A 176 2.60 9.93 6.62
C GLN A 176 3.90 9.13 6.76
N ASN A 177 4.22 8.65 7.96
CA ASN A 177 5.46 7.89 8.19
C ASN A 177 5.51 6.60 7.37
N ASN A 178 4.38 5.94 7.19
CA ASN A 178 4.29 4.72 6.39
C ASN A 178 4.36 5.01 4.88
N TYR A 179 3.72 6.09 4.43
CA TYR A 179 3.86 6.59 3.08
C TYR A 179 5.32 6.90 2.75
N GLU A 180 6.05 7.63 3.60
CA GLU A 180 7.46 7.95 3.38
C GLU A 180 8.34 6.69 3.26
N LYS A 181 8.08 5.66 4.07
CA LYS A 181 8.74 4.35 3.94
C LYS A 181 8.41 3.67 2.61
N PHE A 182 7.13 3.67 2.23
CA PHE A 182 6.70 3.04 0.98
C PHE A 182 7.30 3.74 -0.25
N ILE A 183 7.43 5.07 -0.21
CA ILE A 183 8.13 5.83 -1.25
C ILE A 183 9.59 5.41 -1.37
N ALA A 184 10.30 5.24 -0.24
CA ALA A 184 11.68 4.78 -0.23
C ALA A 184 11.81 3.34 -0.80
N GLU A 185 10.86 2.46 -0.50
CA GLU A 185 10.79 1.11 -1.09
C GLU A 185 10.59 1.16 -2.62
N LEU A 186 9.71 2.04 -3.12
CA LEU A 186 9.47 2.23 -4.55
C LEU A 186 10.70 2.80 -5.27
N ASP A 187 11.43 3.71 -4.62
CA ASP A 187 12.69 4.25 -5.16
C ASP A 187 13.77 3.16 -5.25
N ALA A 188 13.89 2.31 -4.22
CA ALA A 188 14.80 1.16 -4.25
C ALA A 188 14.41 0.15 -5.35
N LEU A 189 13.12 -0.17 -5.48
CA LEU A 189 12.58 -1.07 -6.50
C LEU A 189 12.85 -0.55 -7.91
N TYR A 190 12.64 0.75 -8.15
CA TYR A 190 12.96 1.37 -9.44
C TYR A 190 14.44 1.20 -9.81
N LEU A 191 15.36 1.46 -8.87
CA LEU A 191 16.79 1.32 -9.10
C LEU A 191 17.20 -0.14 -9.35
N GLU A 192 16.60 -1.09 -8.64
CA GLU A 192 16.83 -2.52 -8.83
C GLU A 192 16.39 -2.96 -10.24
N ILE A 193 15.14 -2.68 -10.63
CA ILE A 193 14.62 -3.04 -11.94
C ILE A 193 15.46 -2.39 -13.06
N LYS A 194 15.79 -1.10 -12.91
CA LYS A 194 16.65 -0.38 -13.87
C LYS A 194 18.00 -1.07 -14.04
N THR A 195 18.59 -1.57 -12.96
CA THR A 195 19.88 -2.27 -12.99
C THR A 195 19.76 -3.62 -13.70
N ILE A 196 18.71 -4.37 -13.41
CA ILE A 196 18.43 -5.67 -14.04
C ILE A 196 18.22 -5.51 -15.56
N LEU A 197 17.50 -4.47 -15.97
CA LEU A 197 17.10 -4.26 -17.37
C LEU A 197 18.14 -3.48 -18.19
N ALA A 198 19.17 -2.91 -17.57
CA ALA A 198 20.21 -2.16 -18.28
C ALA A 198 20.81 -2.89 -19.51
N PRO A 199 21.06 -4.22 -19.48
CA PRO A 199 21.61 -4.95 -20.63
C PRO A 199 20.62 -5.14 -21.80
N VAL A 200 19.32 -4.99 -21.56
CA VAL A 200 18.25 -5.26 -22.53
C VAL A 200 17.46 -3.99 -22.90
N LYS A 201 18.04 -2.82 -22.63
CA LYS A 201 17.48 -1.54 -23.05
C LYS A 201 17.16 -1.55 -24.56
N HIS A 202 16.01 -1.00 -24.94
CA HIS A 202 15.48 -0.95 -26.31
C HIS A 202 15.14 -2.30 -26.92
N LYS A 203 15.02 -3.36 -26.12
CA LYS A 203 14.52 -4.65 -26.60
C LYS A 203 13.00 -4.72 -26.49
N ALA A 204 12.41 -5.45 -27.44
CA ALA A 204 11.01 -5.79 -27.42
C ALA A 204 10.75 -7.06 -26.60
N PHE A 205 9.58 -7.13 -25.98
CA PHE A 205 9.06 -8.33 -25.33
C PHE A 205 7.59 -8.53 -25.68
N MET A 206 7.18 -9.80 -25.79
CA MET A 206 5.81 -10.16 -26.12
C MET A 206 4.96 -10.36 -24.89
N VAL A 207 3.75 -9.82 -24.90
CA VAL A 207 2.72 -10.00 -23.87
C VAL A 207 1.40 -10.40 -24.51
N PHE A 208 0.54 -11.08 -23.77
CA PHE A 208 -0.78 -11.43 -24.30
C PHE A 208 -1.68 -10.19 -24.41
N HIS A 209 -1.92 -9.53 -23.27
CA HIS A 209 -2.69 -8.28 -23.16
C HIS A 209 -1.73 -7.08 -23.02
N PRO A 210 -1.97 -5.94 -23.70
CA PRO A 210 -1.12 -4.73 -23.69
C PRO A 210 -1.04 -3.97 -22.34
N SER A 211 -0.87 -4.66 -21.21
CA SER A 211 -0.87 -4.08 -19.86
C SER A 211 0.44 -3.41 -19.44
N TRP A 212 1.57 -3.70 -20.08
CA TRP A 212 2.90 -3.28 -19.65
C TRP A 212 3.37 -1.97 -20.29
N GLY A 213 2.48 -1.17 -20.90
CA GLY A 213 2.82 0.07 -21.61
C GLY A 213 3.65 1.05 -20.76
N TYR A 214 3.17 1.39 -19.56
CA TYR A 214 3.89 2.28 -18.64
C TYR A 214 5.24 1.71 -18.17
N PHE A 215 5.30 0.40 -17.92
CA PHE A 215 6.54 -0.27 -17.54
C PHE A 215 7.57 -0.21 -18.68
N ALA A 216 7.12 -0.51 -19.90
CA ALA A 216 7.95 -0.47 -21.10
C ALA A 216 8.49 0.96 -21.32
N GLN A 217 7.63 1.97 -21.25
CA GLN A 217 8.04 3.38 -21.34
C GLN A 217 9.05 3.76 -20.25
N ARG A 218 8.82 3.38 -18.98
CA ARG A 218 9.69 3.72 -17.85
C ARG A 218 11.11 3.18 -17.99
N PHE A 219 11.26 1.99 -18.57
CA PHE A 219 12.53 1.27 -18.66
C PHE A 219 13.10 1.19 -20.08
N ASP A 220 12.60 2.03 -20.99
CA ASP A 220 13.04 2.11 -22.39
C ASP A 220 12.97 0.74 -23.10
N LEU A 221 11.89 0.00 -22.90
CA LEU A 221 11.58 -1.26 -23.58
C LEU A 221 10.43 -1.07 -24.57
N GLU A 222 10.24 -2.04 -25.44
CA GLU A 222 9.12 -2.09 -26.38
C GLU A 222 8.19 -3.26 -26.01
N GLN A 223 6.90 -2.97 -25.84
CA GLN A 223 5.88 -4.00 -25.65
C GLN A 223 5.29 -4.39 -27.01
N ILE A 224 5.22 -5.69 -27.27
CA ILE A 224 4.45 -6.25 -28.39
C ILE A 224 3.30 -7.06 -27.79
N ALA A 225 2.05 -6.63 -27.98
CA ALA A 225 0.89 -7.41 -27.55
C ALA A 225 0.60 -8.56 -28.53
N VAL A 226 -0.20 -9.55 -28.13
CA VAL A 226 -0.77 -10.56 -29.04
C VAL A 226 -2.26 -10.28 -29.27
N GLU A 227 -2.91 -9.61 -28.32
CA GLU A 227 -4.30 -9.16 -28.40
C GLU A 227 -4.48 -7.99 -29.38
N VAL A 228 -5.53 -8.02 -30.21
CA VAL A 228 -5.87 -6.98 -31.18
C VAL A 228 -7.03 -6.13 -30.64
N SER A 229 -6.82 -4.81 -30.55
CA SER A 229 -7.84 -3.80 -30.21
C SER A 229 -8.60 -4.01 -28.88
N GLY A 230 -7.88 -4.40 -27.82
CA GLY A 230 -8.42 -4.43 -26.45
C GLY A 230 -9.56 -5.44 -26.20
N LYS A 231 -9.73 -6.41 -27.10
CA LYS A 231 -10.62 -7.55 -26.92
C LYS A 231 -9.77 -8.82 -26.91
N GLU A 232 -9.85 -9.59 -25.82
CA GLU A 232 -9.35 -10.97 -25.83
C GLU A 232 -9.84 -11.63 -27.12
N PRO A 233 -8.97 -12.36 -27.87
CA PRO A 233 -9.41 -13.08 -29.05
C PRO A 233 -10.63 -13.91 -28.64
N LYS A 234 -11.78 -13.69 -29.29
CA LYS A 234 -13.00 -14.47 -29.00
C LYS A 234 -12.60 -15.94 -29.00
N PRO A 235 -13.18 -16.83 -28.18
CA PRO A 235 -12.77 -18.24 -28.11
C PRO A 235 -12.57 -18.89 -29.49
N ASN A 236 -13.40 -18.52 -30.47
CA ASN A 236 -13.27 -18.95 -31.87
C ASN A 236 -12.03 -18.39 -32.59
N GLN A 237 -11.69 -17.11 -32.40
CA GLN A 237 -10.46 -16.50 -32.93
C GLN A 237 -9.21 -17.12 -32.28
N LEU A 238 -9.23 -17.39 -30.97
CA LEU A 238 -8.14 -18.10 -30.31
C LEU A 238 -7.98 -19.51 -30.88
N VAL A 239 -9.09 -20.22 -31.11
CA VAL A 239 -9.07 -21.52 -31.78
C VAL A 239 -8.48 -21.42 -33.19
N THR A 240 -8.86 -20.39 -33.97
CA THR A 240 -8.29 -20.14 -35.30
C THR A 240 -6.79 -19.85 -35.25
N LEU A 241 -6.33 -18.99 -34.34
CA LEU A 241 -4.91 -18.69 -34.15
C LEU A 241 -4.12 -19.93 -33.69
N ILE A 242 -4.69 -20.73 -32.79
CA ILE A 242 -4.10 -22.02 -32.38
C ILE A 242 -4.06 -23.00 -33.57
N GLN A 243 -5.08 -23.02 -34.42
CA GLN A 243 -5.11 -23.88 -35.61
C GLN A 243 -4.05 -23.44 -36.63
N GLU A 244 -3.88 -22.14 -36.87
CA GLU A 244 -2.85 -21.64 -37.78
C GLU A 244 -1.44 -21.90 -37.22
N ALA A 245 -1.21 -21.62 -35.93
CA ALA A 245 0.04 -21.98 -35.24
C ALA A 245 0.33 -23.50 -35.33
N LYS A 246 -0.71 -24.34 -35.26
CA LYS A 246 -0.59 -25.80 -35.45
C LYS A 246 -0.24 -26.19 -36.87
N LYS A 247 -0.80 -25.51 -37.87
CA LYS A 247 -0.54 -25.70 -39.29
C LYS A 247 0.88 -25.26 -39.68
N GLU A 248 1.38 -24.19 -39.08
CA GLU A 248 2.78 -23.76 -39.13
C GLU A 248 3.72 -24.68 -38.33
N LYS A 249 3.17 -25.65 -37.59
CA LYS A 249 3.90 -26.62 -36.77
C LYS A 249 4.75 -25.97 -35.68
N LEU A 250 4.33 -24.83 -35.13
CA LEU A 250 5.06 -24.13 -34.08
C LEU A 250 5.27 -25.01 -32.85
N GLN A 251 4.32 -25.89 -32.52
CA GLN A 251 4.44 -26.88 -31.44
C GLN A 251 5.51 -27.95 -31.66
N GLU A 252 5.96 -28.17 -32.90
CA GLU A 252 7.03 -29.11 -33.25
C GLU A 252 8.41 -28.43 -33.27
N THR A 253 8.46 -27.11 -33.07
CA THR A 253 9.73 -26.38 -33.05
C THR A 253 10.50 -26.68 -31.77
N LYS A 254 11.84 -26.74 -31.88
CA LYS A 254 12.72 -26.90 -30.71
C LYS A 254 12.54 -25.78 -29.68
N ALA A 255 12.20 -24.57 -30.13
CA ALA A 255 11.97 -23.43 -29.26
C ALA A 255 10.71 -23.63 -28.39
N PHE A 256 9.61 -24.10 -28.99
CA PHE A 256 8.39 -24.43 -28.26
C PHE A 256 8.59 -25.62 -27.32
N GLU A 257 9.24 -26.69 -27.79
CA GLU A 257 9.54 -27.88 -26.97
C GLU A 257 10.36 -27.49 -25.73
N LYS A 258 11.45 -26.72 -25.93
CA LYS A 258 12.26 -26.22 -24.82
C LYS A 258 11.45 -25.35 -23.86
N THR A 259 10.64 -24.42 -24.38
CA THR A 259 9.84 -23.52 -23.54
C THR A 259 8.79 -24.30 -22.73
N LEU A 260 8.16 -25.31 -23.34
CA LEU A 260 7.20 -26.17 -22.67
C LEU A 260 7.86 -26.99 -21.56
N ASP A 261 9.05 -27.52 -21.80
CA ASP A 261 9.79 -28.27 -20.78
C ASP A 261 10.30 -27.36 -19.65
N ASP A 262 10.78 -26.17 -19.96
CA ASP A 262 11.14 -25.15 -18.95
C ASP A 262 9.92 -24.79 -18.08
N LEU A 263 8.75 -24.58 -18.71
CA LEU A 263 7.50 -24.31 -18.00
C LEU A 263 7.06 -25.48 -17.11
N LYS A 264 7.10 -26.72 -17.60
CA LYS A 264 6.78 -27.93 -16.81
C LYS A 264 7.72 -28.06 -15.62
N ASN A 265 9.02 -27.85 -15.81
CA ASN A 265 10.01 -27.96 -14.74
C ASN A 265 9.78 -26.90 -13.66
N ASN A 266 9.50 -25.66 -14.05
CA ASN A 266 9.17 -24.59 -13.10
C ASN A 266 7.89 -24.90 -12.32
N LEU A 267 6.84 -25.35 -13.00
CA LEU A 267 5.60 -25.77 -12.34
C LEU A 267 5.85 -26.94 -11.38
N LEU A 268 6.66 -27.93 -11.75
CA LEU A 268 7.01 -29.04 -10.86
C LEU A 268 7.68 -28.54 -9.58
N VAL A 269 8.62 -27.60 -9.68
CA VAL A 269 9.26 -26.98 -8.51
C VAL A 269 8.23 -26.22 -7.68
N GLU A 270 7.36 -25.42 -8.29
CA GLU A 270 6.31 -24.67 -7.59
C GLU A 270 5.35 -25.58 -6.82
N PHE A 271 4.79 -26.60 -7.49
CA PHE A 271 3.91 -27.58 -6.86
C PHE A 271 4.63 -28.35 -5.75
N TRP A 272 5.91 -28.68 -5.94
CA TRP A 272 6.71 -29.34 -4.90
C TRP A 272 6.94 -28.43 -3.69
N MET A 273 7.29 -27.16 -3.91
CA MET A 273 7.47 -26.15 -2.87
C MET A 273 6.17 -25.94 -2.09
N LYS A 274 5.05 -25.75 -2.79
CA LYS A 274 3.73 -25.64 -2.18
C LYS A 274 3.40 -26.86 -1.31
N LYS A 275 3.63 -28.07 -1.83
CA LYS A 275 3.44 -29.31 -1.07
C LYS A 275 4.31 -29.34 0.19
N GLN A 276 5.57 -28.89 0.13
CA GLN A 276 6.42 -28.82 1.32
C GLN A 276 5.91 -27.77 2.32
N PHE A 277 5.47 -26.61 1.86
CA PHE A 277 4.92 -25.55 2.71
C PHE A 277 3.63 -26.00 3.42
N ASP A 278 2.70 -26.60 2.69
CA ASP A 278 1.44 -27.15 3.24
C ASP A 278 1.71 -28.26 4.27
N ALA A 279 2.81 -29.01 4.09
CA ALA A 279 3.27 -30.05 5.02
C ALA A 279 4.04 -29.50 6.24
N THR A 280 4.05 -28.18 6.48
CA THR A 280 4.70 -27.54 7.64
C THR A 280 3.72 -26.79 8.56
N PRO A 281 2.62 -27.41 9.01
CA PRO A 281 1.65 -26.72 9.85
C PRO A 281 2.27 -26.33 11.19
N VAL A 282 1.94 -25.14 11.69
CA VAL A 282 2.33 -24.66 13.03
C VAL A 282 1.14 -24.78 13.98
N THR A 283 1.36 -25.35 15.15
CA THR A 283 0.34 -25.57 16.17
C THR A 283 0.14 -24.32 17.04
N GLN A 284 -1.04 -24.23 17.68
CA GLN A 284 -1.34 -23.17 18.64
C GLN A 284 -0.32 -23.12 19.79
N GLN A 285 0.09 -24.27 20.29
CA GLN A 285 1.06 -24.40 21.38
C GLN A 285 2.44 -23.83 21.00
N GLU A 286 2.87 -24.02 19.75
CA GLU A 286 4.14 -23.47 19.26
C GLU A 286 4.09 -21.94 19.13
N ILE A 287 2.94 -21.40 18.73
CA ILE A 287 2.71 -19.95 18.63
C ILE A 287 2.77 -19.32 20.03
N GLU A 288 2.07 -19.91 21.01
CA GLU A 288 2.10 -19.49 22.41
C GLU A 288 3.51 -19.57 23.01
N ALA A 289 4.20 -20.70 22.80
CA ALA A 289 5.56 -20.89 23.28
C ALA A 289 6.53 -19.85 22.69
N TYR A 290 6.42 -19.56 21.38
CA TYR A 290 7.22 -18.52 20.75
C TYR A 290 6.91 -17.14 21.35
N TYR A 291 5.63 -16.80 21.52
CA TYR A 291 5.23 -15.51 22.08
C TYR A 291 5.77 -15.30 23.50
N HIS A 292 5.63 -16.29 24.38
CA HIS A 292 6.12 -16.19 25.76
C HIS A 292 7.64 -16.18 25.84
N LYS A 293 8.32 -16.98 25.02
CA LYS A 293 9.78 -17.02 24.96
C LYS A 293 10.37 -15.70 24.45
N ASN A 294 9.69 -15.04 23.52
CA ASN A 294 10.17 -13.81 22.86
C ASN A 294 9.29 -12.61 23.24
N ILE A 295 8.78 -12.57 24.47
CA ILE A 295 7.83 -11.53 24.91
C ILE A 295 8.36 -10.10 24.75
N ASP A 296 9.68 -9.95 24.83
CA ASP A 296 10.37 -8.68 24.66
C ASP A 296 10.25 -8.13 23.23
N GLU A 297 10.14 -8.98 22.20
CA GLU A 297 9.89 -8.56 20.80
C GLU A 297 8.55 -7.82 20.66
N PHE A 298 7.62 -8.06 21.59
CA PHE A 298 6.26 -7.53 21.56
C PHE A 298 6.03 -6.40 22.56
N LYS A 299 7.06 -5.99 23.32
CA LYS A 299 6.98 -4.86 24.24
C LYS A 299 7.11 -3.55 23.49
N GLN A 300 6.09 -2.70 23.61
CA GLN A 300 6.14 -1.30 23.24
C GLN A 300 6.61 -0.49 24.45
N SER A 301 7.70 0.26 24.27
CA SER A 301 8.23 1.13 25.31
C SER A 301 7.29 2.30 25.61
N PHE A 302 7.39 2.84 26.82
CA PHE A 302 6.71 4.09 27.17
C PHE A 302 7.21 5.21 26.26
N GLN A 303 6.31 6.03 25.72
CA GLN A 303 6.67 7.17 24.89
C GLN A 303 6.02 8.46 25.41
N ILE A 304 6.73 9.56 25.29
CA ILE A 304 6.27 10.91 25.61
C ILE A 304 6.30 11.73 24.32
N LYS A 305 5.24 12.50 24.08
CA LYS A 305 5.28 13.59 23.12
C LYS A 305 5.43 14.89 23.88
N ALA A 306 6.49 15.63 23.58
CA ALA A 306 6.75 16.91 24.25
C ALA A 306 7.22 17.99 23.27
N ARG A 307 7.17 19.22 23.77
CA ARG A 307 7.72 20.41 23.17
C ARG A 307 8.74 21.02 24.12
N HIS A 308 9.69 21.77 23.60
CA HIS A 308 10.59 22.55 24.44
C HIS A 308 10.82 23.97 23.91
N ILE A 309 11.25 24.84 24.83
CA ILE A 309 11.82 26.14 24.55
C ILE A 309 13.18 26.14 25.21
N VAL A 310 14.25 26.35 24.46
CA VAL A 310 15.62 26.41 24.99
C VAL A 310 16.13 27.85 24.94
N VAL A 311 16.71 28.32 26.04
CA VAL A 311 17.23 29.70 26.21
C VAL A 311 18.57 29.68 26.94
N GLU A 312 19.33 30.78 26.87
CA GLU A 312 20.71 30.82 27.38
C GLU A 312 20.77 30.82 28.91
N THR A 313 19.80 31.47 29.56
CA THR A 313 19.85 31.75 31.00
C THR A 313 18.62 31.22 31.74
N SER A 314 18.82 30.84 33.01
CA SER A 314 17.74 30.41 33.90
C SER A 314 16.66 31.49 34.06
N ALA A 315 17.06 32.78 34.07
CA ALA A 315 16.13 33.91 34.18
C ALA A 315 15.17 34.00 32.99
N GLN A 316 15.65 33.77 31.76
CA GLN A 316 14.81 33.74 30.56
C GLN A 316 13.81 32.58 30.61
N ALA A 317 14.25 31.39 31.04
CA ALA A 317 13.38 30.23 31.17
C ALA A 317 12.32 30.46 32.26
N GLN A 318 12.71 31.10 33.37
CA GLN A 318 11.77 31.46 34.44
C GLN A 318 10.72 32.47 33.95
N ALA A 319 11.11 33.48 33.18
CA ALA A 319 10.16 34.44 32.60
C ALA A 319 9.13 33.77 31.70
N ILE A 320 9.54 32.77 30.90
CA ILE A 320 8.63 31.96 30.08
C ILE A 320 7.64 31.18 30.98
N ILE A 321 8.13 30.55 32.05
CA ILE A 321 7.28 29.83 33.00
C ILE A 321 6.26 30.76 33.67
N ASP A 322 6.68 31.97 34.04
CA ASP A 322 5.80 32.96 34.66
C ASP A 322 4.69 33.42 33.69
N GLU A 323 5.01 33.60 32.41
CA GLU A 323 4.00 33.86 31.37
C GLU A 323 3.01 32.70 31.19
N LEU A 324 3.49 31.46 31.25
CA LEU A 324 2.64 30.27 31.18
C LEU A 324 1.76 30.14 32.42
N ASN A 325 2.26 30.48 33.61
CA ASN A 325 1.50 30.50 34.87
C ASN A 325 0.38 31.57 34.84
N ALA A 326 0.62 32.72 34.20
CA ALA A 326 -0.38 33.77 34.03
C ALA A 326 -1.46 33.44 32.98
N THR A 327 -1.23 32.42 32.14
CA THR A 327 -2.13 32.03 31.05
C THR A 327 -3.21 31.07 31.53
N LYS A 328 -4.49 31.47 31.42
CA LYS A 328 -5.63 30.71 31.94
C LYS A 328 -6.23 29.69 30.97
N THR A 329 -6.15 29.95 29.66
CA THR A 329 -6.68 29.08 28.59
C THR A 329 -5.65 28.96 27.48
N ASP A 330 -5.74 27.90 26.67
CA ASP A 330 -4.89 27.70 25.49
C ASP A 330 -3.37 27.71 25.78
N ILE A 331 -2.97 27.15 26.92
CA ILE A 331 -1.57 27.11 27.39
C ILE A 331 -0.65 26.53 26.31
N GLN A 332 -1.08 25.48 25.60
CA GLN A 332 -0.32 24.89 24.49
C GLN A 332 -0.10 25.90 23.35
N LYS A 333 -1.12 26.68 22.97
CA LYS A 333 -1.01 27.70 21.93
C LYS A 333 -0.07 28.82 22.36
N LYS A 334 -0.15 29.25 23.63
CA LYS A 334 0.78 30.23 24.21
C LYS A 334 2.21 29.69 24.24
N PHE A 335 2.40 28.42 24.59
CA PHE A 335 3.70 27.75 24.57
C PHE A 335 4.29 27.75 23.15
N ILE A 336 3.51 27.35 22.15
CA ILE A 336 3.95 27.33 20.73
C ILE A 336 4.39 28.74 20.29
N ALA A 337 3.63 29.78 20.65
CA ALA A 337 4.00 31.15 20.32
C ALA A 337 5.33 31.57 20.98
N LEU A 338 5.50 31.26 22.28
CA LEU A 338 6.75 31.54 23.00
C LEU A 338 7.92 30.73 22.45
N ALA A 339 7.70 29.48 22.05
CA ALA A 339 8.72 28.65 21.42
C ALA A 339 9.18 29.25 20.09
N ASN A 340 8.24 29.74 19.28
CA ASN A 340 8.55 30.35 18.00
C ASN A 340 9.32 31.67 18.14
N GLU A 341 9.04 32.43 19.20
CA GLU A 341 9.62 33.75 19.45
C GLU A 341 10.97 33.69 20.19
N LYS A 342 11.09 32.81 21.19
CA LYS A 342 12.15 32.88 22.21
C LYS A 342 13.13 31.72 22.20
N SER A 343 12.81 30.61 21.54
CA SER A 343 13.69 29.44 21.55
C SER A 343 14.94 29.66 20.70
N LEU A 344 16.10 29.24 21.22
CA LEU A 344 17.37 29.22 20.49
C LEU A 344 17.46 28.05 19.50
N GLU A 345 16.57 27.07 19.60
CA GLU A 345 16.57 25.94 18.68
C GLU A 345 16.12 26.41 17.28
N PRO A 346 16.96 26.24 16.23
CA PRO A 346 16.67 26.78 14.90
C PRO A 346 15.40 26.26 14.23
N THR A 347 14.89 25.10 14.67
CA THR A 347 13.66 24.46 14.16
C THR A 347 12.42 24.80 15.00
N ALA A 348 12.59 25.40 16.18
CA ALA A 348 11.47 25.72 17.06
C ALA A 348 10.51 26.74 16.45
N ASN A 349 11.03 27.74 15.73
CA ASN A 349 10.32 28.79 14.98
C ASN A 349 9.33 28.29 13.89
N THR A 350 9.43 27.04 13.47
CA THR A 350 8.51 26.44 12.48
C THR A 350 7.61 25.35 13.05
N ARG A 351 7.97 24.79 14.22
CA ARG A 351 7.27 23.63 14.80
C ARG A 351 6.73 23.87 16.21
N GLY A 352 6.88 25.08 16.76
CA GLY A 352 6.49 25.39 18.13
C GLY A 352 7.23 24.53 19.15
N GLY A 353 8.51 24.23 18.87
CA GLY A 353 9.36 23.38 19.70
C GLY A 353 8.98 21.89 19.76
N ASP A 354 8.15 21.36 18.83
CA ASP A 354 7.71 19.96 18.82
C ASP A 354 8.87 18.97 18.60
N LEU A 355 9.09 18.09 19.58
CA LEU A 355 10.12 17.04 19.57
C LEU A 355 9.62 15.69 19.02
N GLY A 356 8.32 15.57 18.74
CA GLY A 356 7.70 14.29 18.39
C GLY A 356 7.59 13.33 19.58
N TRP A 357 7.34 12.06 19.27
CA TRP A 357 7.29 10.98 20.26
C TRP A 357 8.70 10.42 20.50
N PHE A 358 9.14 10.38 21.74
CA PHE A 358 10.41 9.79 22.15
C PHE A 358 10.23 8.83 23.34
N LYS A 359 11.15 7.88 23.49
CA LYS A 359 11.21 6.91 24.61
C LYS A 359 12.43 7.19 25.49
N GLN A 360 12.50 6.50 26.62
CA GLN A 360 13.67 6.55 27.50
C GLN A 360 14.93 6.17 26.72
N GLY A 361 15.99 6.99 26.85
CA GLY A 361 17.26 6.84 26.13
C GLY A 361 17.37 7.64 24.83
N ASP A 362 16.28 8.15 24.28
CA ASP A 362 16.32 9.04 23.09
C ASP A 362 16.76 10.48 23.45
N MET A 363 16.59 10.87 24.72
CA MET A 363 16.91 12.19 25.27
C MET A 363 17.86 12.06 26.46
N LEU A 364 18.47 13.17 26.89
CA LEU A 364 19.24 13.23 28.14
C LEU A 364 18.40 12.77 29.33
N GLU A 365 19.01 12.10 30.31
CA GLU A 365 18.29 11.48 31.43
C GLU A 365 17.52 12.52 32.25
N GLU A 366 18.13 13.66 32.55
CA GLU A 366 17.50 14.77 33.26
C GLU A 366 16.28 15.34 32.50
N PHE A 367 16.34 15.34 31.17
CA PHE A 367 15.24 15.77 30.32
C PHE A 367 14.10 14.76 30.33
N TRP A 368 14.43 13.47 30.22
CA TRP A 368 13.46 12.40 30.30
C TRP A 368 12.71 12.43 31.64
N GLN A 369 13.42 12.58 32.76
CA GLN A 369 12.81 12.59 34.09
C GLN A 369 11.83 13.77 34.27
N GLU A 370 12.21 14.97 33.83
CA GLU A 370 11.31 16.14 33.89
C GLU A 370 10.08 15.94 32.98
N ALA A 371 10.28 15.52 31.73
CA ALA A 371 9.17 15.26 30.81
C ALA A 371 8.24 14.14 31.31
N PHE A 372 8.80 13.11 31.94
CA PHE A 372 8.03 12.01 32.52
C PHE A 372 7.20 12.45 33.74
N ALA A 373 7.69 13.40 34.54
CA ALA A 373 6.99 13.92 35.71
C ALA A 373 5.81 14.86 35.35
N ILE A 374 5.85 15.52 34.19
CA ILE A 374 4.81 16.45 33.75
C ILE A 374 3.59 15.71 33.21
N GLU A 375 2.38 15.99 33.71
CA GLU A 375 1.14 15.41 33.17
C GLU A 375 0.84 15.88 31.73
N PRO A 376 0.10 15.11 30.91
CA PRO A 376 -0.35 15.55 29.60
C PRO A 376 -1.06 16.91 29.65
N ASN A 377 -0.76 17.77 28.68
CA ASN A 377 -1.14 19.18 28.61
C ASN A 377 -0.56 20.07 29.73
N GLY A 378 0.45 19.58 30.45
CA GLY A 378 1.22 20.32 31.45
C GLY A 378 2.54 20.86 30.91
N TYR A 379 3.21 21.65 31.74
CA TYR A 379 4.55 22.20 31.47
C TYR A 379 5.42 22.19 32.72
N SER A 380 6.74 22.24 32.51
CA SER A 380 7.74 22.27 33.58
C SER A 380 7.53 23.50 34.48
N LYS A 381 7.57 23.29 35.81
CA LYS A 381 7.37 24.37 36.79
C LYS A 381 8.65 25.08 37.20
N LYS A 382 9.79 24.60 36.72
CA LYS A 382 11.12 25.16 36.96
C LYS A 382 11.94 25.08 35.67
N PRO A 383 12.92 25.98 35.46
CA PRO A 383 13.89 25.83 34.38
C PRO A 383 14.67 24.53 34.50
N LEU A 384 14.73 23.76 33.41
CA LEU A 384 15.53 22.55 33.32
C LEU A 384 16.90 22.88 32.71
N GLN A 385 17.99 22.72 33.46
CA GLN A 385 19.33 22.95 32.93
C GLN A 385 19.86 21.70 32.20
N THR A 386 20.39 21.88 30.99
CA THR A 386 21.16 20.88 30.24
C THR A 386 22.45 21.50 29.71
N PRO A 387 23.37 20.73 29.09
CA PRO A 387 24.53 21.30 28.41
C PRO A 387 24.20 22.26 27.26
N PHE A 388 22.96 22.25 26.77
CA PHE A 388 22.50 23.07 25.64
C PHE A 388 21.79 24.37 26.06
N GLY A 389 21.67 24.62 27.37
CA GLY A 389 21.01 25.80 27.93
C GLY A 389 19.92 25.43 28.94
N TYR A 390 18.97 26.32 29.12
CA TYR A 390 17.82 26.13 30.00
C TYR A 390 16.57 25.86 29.19
N HIS A 391 15.90 24.76 29.50
CA HIS A 391 14.70 24.29 28.82
C HIS A 391 13.45 24.57 29.66
N VAL A 392 12.37 24.92 28.97
CA VAL A 392 11.00 24.85 29.47
C VAL A 392 10.29 23.80 28.64
N LEU A 393 9.65 22.82 29.28
CA LEU A 393 9.00 21.69 28.61
C LEU A 393 7.49 21.84 28.62
N PHE A 394 6.83 21.33 27.59
CA PHE A 394 5.39 21.10 27.55
C PHE A 394 5.10 19.68 27.07
N VAL A 395 4.28 18.91 27.78
CA VAL A 395 3.98 17.52 27.40
C VAL A 395 2.65 17.48 26.68
N ASP A 396 2.67 17.17 25.38
CA ASP A 396 1.46 17.00 24.56
C ASP A 396 0.73 15.69 24.90
N GLY A 397 1.46 14.63 25.26
CA GLY A 397 0.84 13.34 25.56
C GLY A 397 1.81 12.26 26.00
N LYS A 398 1.26 11.18 26.57
CA LYS A 398 2.01 10.00 26.98
C LYS A 398 1.36 8.74 26.43
N LYS A 399 2.16 7.79 25.97
CA LYS A 399 1.75 6.45 25.58
C LYS A 399 2.36 5.46 26.58
N PRO A 400 1.54 4.81 27.42
CA PRO A 400 2.06 3.84 28.37
C PRO A 400 2.72 2.68 27.65
N ALA A 401 3.74 2.10 28.29
CA ALA A 401 4.30 0.84 27.82
C ALA A 401 3.19 -0.22 27.84
N PHE A 402 3.14 -1.04 26.79
CA PHE A 402 2.24 -2.18 26.73
C PHE A 402 2.90 -3.32 25.97
N THR A 403 2.41 -4.53 26.17
CA THR A 403 2.82 -5.69 25.37
C THR A 403 1.70 -5.96 24.38
N ILE A 404 2.03 -6.03 23.08
CA ILE A 404 1.06 -6.40 22.05
C ILE A 404 0.56 -7.80 22.37
N LYS A 405 -0.76 -7.99 22.49
CA LYS A 405 -1.31 -9.27 22.94
C LYS A 405 -1.14 -10.36 21.89
N LEU A 406 -1.09 -11.61 22.32
CA LEU A 406 -0.94 -12.76 21.44
C LEU A 406 -1.94 -12.76 20.28
N GLU A 407 -3.20 -12.40 20.53
CA GLU A 407 -4.24 -12.40 19.49
C GLU A 407 -3.93 -11.44 18.34
N GLN A 408 -3.25 -10.33 18.64
CA GLN A 408 -2.88 -9.31 17.65
C GLN A 408 -1.67 -9.73 16.80
N VAL A 409 -0.82 -10.61 17.32
CA VAL A 409 0.41 -11.08 16.63
C VAL A 409 0.34 -12.56 16.23
N HIS A 410 -0.78 -13.23 16.48
CA HIS A 410 -0.96 -14.66 16.25
C HIS A 410 -0.60 -15.08 14.83
N THR A 411 -1.25 -14.45 13.83
CA THR A 411 -1.02 -14.74 12.41
C THR A 411 0.42 -14.44 12.01
N THR A 412 1.00 -13.35 12.53
CA THR A 412 2.40 -12.98 12.27
C THR A 412 3.37 -14.03 12.78
N ILE A 413 3.19 -14.51 14.02
CA ILE A 413 4.01 -15.57 14.63
C ILE A 413 3.81 -16.88 13.86
N LYS A 414 2.57 -17.27 13.55
CA LYS A 414 2.26 -18.47 12.78
C LYS A 414 3.00 -18.48 11.45
N ASN A 415 2.87 -17.40 10.67
CA ASN A 415 3.50 -17.29 9.36
C ASN A 415 5.02 -17.29 9.46
N LYS A 416 5.60 -16.60 10.45
CA LYS A 416 7.04 -16.61 10.71
C LYS A 416 7.55 -18.02 11.00
N LEU A 417 6.92 -18.73 11.93
CA LEU A 417 7.30 -20.09 12.31
C LEU A 417 7.14 -21.08 11.15
N GLN A 418 6.06 -20.95 10.38
CA GLN A 418 5.80 -21.82 9.23
C GLN A 418 6.85 -21.59 8.15
N MET A 419 7.17 -20.33 7.84
CA MET A 419 8.20 -19.99 6.86
C MET A 419 9.59 -20.47 7.29
N GLN A 420 9.95 -20.30 8.56
CA GLN A 420 11.21 -20.80 9.10
C GLN A 420 11.33 -22.34 8.97
N ARG A 421 10.26 -23.06 9.29
CA ARG A 421 10.20 -24.52 9.17
C ARG A 421 10.27 -24.97 7.71
N PHE A 422 9.54 -24.29 6.83
CA PHE A 422 9.57 -24.54 5.40
C PHE A 422 10.98 -24.34 4.83
N GLN A 423 11.63 -23.21 5.14
CA GLN A 423 12.99 -22.93 4.68
C GLN A 423 13.98 -24.00 5.14
N GLN A 424 13.94 -24.35 6.44
CA GLN A 424 14.80 -25.42 6.97
C GLN A 424 14.57 -26.75 6.23
N ARG A 425 13.31 -27.12 5.99
CA ARG A 425 12.97 -28.37 5.28
C ARG A 425 13.48 -28.37 3.83
N VAL A 426 13.34 -27.25 3.12
CA VAL A 426 13.86 -27.11 1.75
C VAL A 426 15.38 -27.21 1.76
N ASP A 427 16.06 -26.51 2.66
CA ASP A 427 17.52 -26.53 2.76
C ASP A 427 18.06 -27.94 3.08
N GLU A 428 17.42 -28.66 4.01
CA GLU A 428 17.74 -30.05 4.33
C GLU A 428 17.52 -30.96 3.12
N THR A 429 16.44 -30.76 2.37
CA THR A 429 16.15 -31.53 1.16
C THR A 429 17.23 -31.30 0.10
N ILE A 430 17.57 -30.04 -0.19
CA ILE A 430 18.63 -29.68 -1.14
C ILE A 430 19.97 -30.29 -0.71
N LYS A 431 20.31 -30.20 0.58
CA LYS A 431 21.55 -30.77 1.13
C LYS A 431 21.59 -32.30 0.96
N ASN A 432 20.47 -32.98 1.21
CA ASN A 432 20.36 -34.43 1.04
C ASN A 432 20.46 -34.86 -0.42
N ILE A 433 19.82 -34.13 -1.34
CA ILE A 433 19.92 -34.38 -2.79
C ILE A 433 21.37 -34.20 -3.24
N LYS A 434 22.03 -33.09 -2.87
CA LYS A 434 23.45 -32.83 -3.19
C LYS A 434 24.39 -33.91 -2.68
N LYS A 435 24.12 -34.48 -1.51
CA LYS A 435 24.95 -35.55 -0.92
C LYS A 435 24.77 -36.89 -1.64
N ASN A 436 23.57 -37.19 -2.13
CA ASN A 436 23.19 -38.50 -2.64
C ASN A 436 23.11 -38.55 -4.18
N SER A 437 23.50 -37.49 -4.88
CA SER A 437 23.40 -37.40 -6.34
C SER A 437 24.60 -36.68 -6.94
N GLN A 438 25.12 -37.17 -8.07
CA GLN A 438 26.03 -36.39 -8.91
C GLN A 438 25.19 -35.32 -9.63
N ILE A 439 25.18 -34.11 -9.09
CA ILE A 439 24.51 -32.97 -9.72
C ILE A 439 25.50 -32.33 -10.70
N THR A 440 25.27 -32.52 -12.00
CA THR A 440 25.94 -31.73 -13.03
C THR A 440 25.11 -30.48 -13.27
N VAL A 441 25.61 -29.32 -12.84
CA VAL A 441 25.02 -28.02 -13.22
C VAL A 441 25.42 -27.76 -14.67
N ILE A 442 24.48 -27.96 -15.59
CA ILE A 442 24.67 -27.57 -16.99
C ILE A 442 24.55 -26.04 -17.01
N LYS A 443 25.68 -25.37 -17.22
CA LYS A 443 25.75 -23.91 -17.37
C LYS A 443 25.25 -23.47 -18.73
#